data_AF-A0A496B1A0-F1
#
_entry.id   AF-A0A496B1A0-F1
#
_cell.length_a   1.000
_cell.length_b   1.000
_cell.length_c   1.000
_cell.angle_alpha   90.00
_cell.angle_beta   90.00
_cell.angle_gamma   90.00
#
_symmetry.space_group_name_H-M   'P 1'
#
loop_
_entity.id
_entity.type
_entity.pdbx_description
1 polymer ?
#
loop_
_entity_poly.entity_id
_entity_poly.type
_entity_poly.pdbx_seq_one_letter_code
_entity_poly.pdbx_strand_id
1 'polypeptide(L)'
;METKRHRTVPVHSVPPSNMLQFMVKVNRPSSTELAGIDRAEKYKLLKANSVKCKDEIKAWIRAHGLDAEVFKIEEPTAFNMLFITCTPKVAERLEHADAVVSVSRSPEFSVGLTKQ
;
A
#
# COMPACT_ATOMS: atom_id res chain seq x y z
N MET A 1 -35.18 -17.91 21.15
CA MET A 1 -33.76 -18.30 21.14
C MET A 1 -33.02 -17.34 20.22
N GLU A 2 -32.32 -16.38 20.80
CA GLU A 2 -31.61 -15.31 20.07
C GLU A 2 -30.31 -15.86 19.48
N THR A 3 -30.21 -15.91 18.15
CA THR A 3 -28.96 -16.21 17.44
C THR A 3 -28.02 -15.01 17.56
N LYS A 4 -27.06 -15.10 18.49
CA LYS A 4 -25.91 -14.20 18.54
C LYS A 4 -25.11 -14.35 17.25
N ARG A 5 -25.28 -13.40 16.32
CA ARG A 5 -24.38 -13.23 15.18
C ARG A 5 -23.02 -12.79 15.74
N HIS A 6 -22.07 -13.72 15.79
CA HIS A 6 -20.66 -13.38 15.98
C HIS A 6 -20.24 -12.50 14.81
N ARG A 7 -20.17 -11.19 15.08
CA ARG A 7 -19.58 -10.19 14.21
C ARG A 7 -18.07 -10.49 14.21
N THR A 8 -17.59 -11.25 13.24
CA THR A 8 -16.15 -11.39 12.96
C THR A 8 -15.62 -10.01 12.61
N VAL A 9 -15.07 -9.34 13.61
CA VAL A 9 -14.26 -8.13 13.43
C VAL A 9 -13.04 -8.57 12.61
N PRO A 10 -12.68 -7.88 11.51
CA PRO A 10 -11.45 -8.20 10.80
C PRO A 10 -10.30 -8.06 11.79
N VAL A 11 -9.58 -9.16 12.02
CA VAL A 11 -8.37 -9.20 12.85
C VAL A 11 -7.36 -8.31 12.15
N HIS A 12 -7.31 -7.03 12.52
CA HIS A 12 -6.15 -6.19 12.28
C HIS A 12 -5.04 -6.78 13.16
N SER A 13 -4.41 -7.83 12.65
CA SER A 13 -3.25 -8.45 13.25
C SER A 13 -2.22 -7.34 13.47
N VAL A 14 -1.83 -7.16 14.73
CA VAL A 14 -0.78 -6.20 15.11
C VAL A 14 0.48 -6.63 14.37
N PRO A 15 1.17 -5.72 13.66
CA PRO A 15 2.41 -6.10 12.99
C PRO A 15 3.46 -6.55 14.01
N PRO A 16 4.35 -7.47 13.65
CA PRO A 16 5.52 -7.80 14.47
C PRO A 16 6.31 -6.54 14.85
N SER A 17 6.92 -6.52 16.04
CA SER A 17 7.62 -5.33 16.58
C SER A 17 8.79 -4.83 15.73
N ASN A 18 9.32 -5.67 14.83
CA ASN A 18 10.39 -5.34 13.89
C ASN A 18 9.89 -4.87 12.52
N MET A 19 8.59 -4.70 12.34
CA MET A 19 7.97 -4.26 11.08
C MET A 19 7.32 -2.90 11.25
N LEU A 20 7.50 -2.06 10.25
CA LEU A 20 7.02 -0.68 10.23
C LEU A 20 6.19 -0.46 8.97
N GLN A 21 5.28 0.50 9.03
CA GLN A 21 4.54 0.93 7.85
C GLN A 21 5.36 1.96 7.06
N PHE A 22 5.48 1.72 5.77
CA PHE A 22 6.11 2.60 4.80
C PHE A 22 5.09 3.05 3.76
N MET A 23 5.19 4.32 3.38
CA MET A 23 4.52 4.87 2.23
C MET A 23 5.44 4.74 1.01
N VAL A 24 4.98 3.99 0.02
CA VAL A 24 5.68 3.69 -1.23
C VAL A 24 4.99 4.47 -2.35
N LYS A 25 5.70 5.43 -2.94
CA LYS A 25 5.24 6.11 -4.15
C LYS A 25 5.56 5.22 -5.34
N VAL A 26 4.57 5.02 -6.22
CA VAL A 26 4.71 4.18 -7.41
C VAL A 26 4.67 5.03 -8.67
N ASN A 27 5.12 4.45 -9.78
CA ASN A 27 5.07 5.09 -11.08
C ASN A 27 3.64 5.57 -11.37
N ARG A 28 3.55 6.78 -11.90
CA ARG A 28 2.30 7.42 -12.28
C ARG A 28 2.23 7.47 -13.81
N PRO A 29 1.05 7.23 -14.41
CA PRO A 29 0.85 7.47 -15.83
C PRO A 29 1.24 8.91 -16.18
N SER A 30 1.86 9.08 -17.34
CA SER A 30 2.38 10.37 -17.79
C SER A 30 1.28 11.42 -17.93
N SER A 31 1.67 12.70 -17.94
CA SER A 31 0.73 13.80 -18.17
C SER A 31 0.00 13.66 -19.51
N THR A 32 0.64 13.07 -20.52
CA THR A 32 0.06 12.80 -21.85
C THR A 32 -1.04 11.73 -21.78
N GLU A 33 -0.81 10.64 -21.05
CA GLU A 33 -1.83 9.59 -20.82
C GLU A 33 -3.02 10.10 -19.99
N LEU A 34 -2.80 11.13 -19.18
CA LEU A 34 -3.81 11.76 -18.35
C LEU A 34 -4.44 13.01 -18.98
N ALA A 35 -4.00 13.40 -20.18
CA ALA A 35 -4.50 14.57 -20.88
C ALA A 35 -5.81 14.26 -21.60
N GLY A 36 -6.76 15.21 -21.58
CA GLY A 36 -8.00 15.10 -22.35
C GLY A 36 -9.06 14.14 -21.81
N ILE A 37 -8.77 13.37 -20.75
CA ILE A 37 -9.75 12.51 -20.08
C ILE A 37 -10.46 13.23 -18.94
N ASP A 38 -11.70 12.85 -18.68
CA ASP A 38 -12.48 13.44 -17.59
C ASP A 38 -11.97 12.99 -16.21
N ARG A 39 -12.49 13.62 -15.14
CA ARG A 39 -12.06 13.33 -13.76
C ARG A 39 -12.36 11.89 -13.33
N ALA A 40 -13.48 11.32 -13.76
CA ALA A 40 -13.89 9.97 -13.39
C ALA A 40 -13.04 8.91 -14.10
N GLU A 41 -12.77 9.10 -15.39
CA GLU A 41 -11.85 8.28 -16.18
C GLU A 41 -10.43 8.36 -15.64
N LYS A 42 -9.97 9.57 -15.32
CA LYS A 42 -8.66 9.78 -14.69
C LYS A 42 -8.53 9.03 -13.37
N TYR A 43 -9.56 9.06 -12.54
CA TYR A 43 -9.57 8.31 -11.29
C TYR A 43 -9.49 6.80 -11.53
N LYS A 44 -10.26 6.27 -12.48
CA LYS A 44 -10.23 4.84 -12.86
C LYS A 44 -8.84 4.42 -13.34
N LEU A 45 -8.23 5.21 -14.22
CA LEU A 45 -6.90 4.93 -14.77
C LEU A 45 -5.83 4.95 -13.67
N LEU A 46 -5.85 5.95 -12.79
CA LEU A 46 -4.91 6.04 -11.67
C LEU A 46 -5.09 4.88 -10.68
N LYS A 47 -6.34 4.50 -10.37
CA LYS A 47 -6.62 3.35 -9.50
C LYS A 47 -6.14 2.05 -10.14
N ALA A 48 -6.40 1.83 -11.43
CA ALA A 48 -5.95 0.65 -12.15
C ALA A 48 -4.42 0.56 -12.22
N ASN A 49 -3.75 1.70 -12.45
CA ASN A 49 -2.30 1.78 -12.41
C ASN A 49 -1.76 1.41 -11.02
N SER A 50 -2.32 1.95 -9.94
CA SER A 50 -1.86 1.60 -8.59
C SER A 50 -2.08 0.11 -8.25
N VAL A 51 -3.13 -0.52 -8.80
CA VAL A 51 -3.33 -1.98 -8.68
C VAL A 51 -2.23 -2.73 -9.42
N LYS A 52 -1.94 -2.35 -10.67
CA LYS A 52 -0.86 -2.93 -11.46
C LYS A 52 0.48 -2.83 -10.73
N CYS A 53 0.84 -1.65 -10.23
CA CYS A 53 2.09 -1.46 -9.48
C CYS A 53 2.13 -2.29 -8.19
N LYS A 54 1.00 -2.46 -7.48
CA LYS A 54 0.92 -3.35 -6.31
C LYS A 54 1.25 -4.79 -6.70
N ASP A 55 0.75 -5.28 -7.82
CA ASP A 55 1.01 -6.65 -8.26
C ASP A 55 2.44 -6.83 -8.78
N GLU A 56 3.01 -5.83 -9.46
CA GLU A 56 4.43 -5.80 -9.84
C GLU A 56 5.34 -5.82 -8.61
N ILE A 57 5.05 -5.02 -7.58
CA ILE A 57 5.80 -4.99 -6.32
C ILE A 57 5.71 -6.34 -5.61
N LYS A 58 4.52 -6.96 -5.55
CA LYS A 58 4.38 -8.32 -4.98
C LYS A 58 5.22 -9.35 -5.73
N ALA A 59 5.20 -9.31 -7.07
CA ALA A 59 6.00 -10.22 -7.88
C ALA A 59 7.51 -10.00 -7.63
N TRP A 60 7.92 -8.74 -7.53
CA TRP A 60 9.30 -8.37 -7.24
C TRP A 60 9.75 -8.84 -5.85
N ILE A 61 8.94 -8.63 -4.81
CA ILE A 61 9.18 -9.11 -3.43
C ILE A 61 9.40 -10.64 -3.44
N ARG A 62 8.54 -11.36 -4.17
CA ARG A 62 8.63 -12.81 -4.30
C ARG A 62 9.89 -13.26 -5.03
N ALA A 63 10.23 -12.61 -6.13
CA ALA A 63 11.44 -12.92 -6.90
C ALA A 63 12.71 -12.73 -6.07
N HIS A 64 12.69 -11.85 -5.07
CA HIS A 64 13.82 -11.59 -4.17
C HIS A 64 13.76 -12.38 -2.86
N GLY A 65 12.76 -13.26 -2.68
CA GLY A 65 12.60 -14.08 -1.48
C GLY A 65 12.28 -13.28 -0.21
N LEU A 66 11.60 -12.15 -0.35
CA LEU A 66 11.31 -11.22 0.76
C LEU A 66 9.90 -11.37 1.35
N ASP A 67 9.09 -12.34 0.90
CA ASP A 67 7.69 -12.49 1.32
C ASP A 67 7.52 -12.59 2.85
N ALA A 68 8.41 -13.31 3.53
CA ALA A 68 8.35 -13.48 4.98
C ALA A 68 8.66 -12.20 5.77
N GLU A 69 9.27 -11.21 5.13
CA GLU A 69 9.60 -9.90 5.70
C GLU A 69 8.54 -8.84 5.40
N VAL A 70 7.43 -9.23 4.75
CA VAL A 70 6.30 -8.36 4.42
C VAL A 70 5.06 -8.85 5.14
N PHE A 71 4.52 -8.01 6.01
CA PHE A 71 3.31 -8.31 6.75
C PHE A 71 2.05 -8.06 5.92
N LYS A 72 2.01 -6.90 5.25
CA LYS A 72 0.81 -6.45 4.55
C LYS A 72 1.14 -5.42 3.48
N ILE A 73 0.44 -5.50 2.37
CA ILE A 73 0.36 -4.43 1.36
C ILE A 73 -1.10 -3.99 1.30
N GLU A 74 -1.37 -2.75 1.73
CA GLU A 74 -2.71 -2.17 1.78
C GLU A 74 -3.36 -2.06 0.40
N GLU A 75 -4.66 -1.78 0.39
CA GLU A 75 -5.38 -1.55 -0.84
C GLU A 75 -4.88 -0.29 -1.56
N PRO A 76 -4.63 -0.34 -2.88
CA PRO A 76 -4.10 0.78 -3.62
C PRO A 76 -5.02 2.01 -3.57
N THR A 77 -4.46 3.21 -3.60
CA THR A 77 -5.25 4.44 -3.77
C THR A 77 -5.13 4.97 -5.20
N ALA A 78 -5.99 5.91 -5.60
CA ALA A 78 -5.81 6.62 -6.88
C ALA A 78 -4.68 7.67 -6.83
N PHE A 79 -3.93 7.75 -5.74
CA PHE A 79 -2.88 8.76 -5.52
C PHE A 79 -1.47 8.26 -5.83
N ASN A 80 -1.32 7.13 -6.55
CA ASN A 80 -0.02 6.52 -6.87
C ASN A 80 0.83 6.25 -5.62
N MET A 81 0.17 5.86 -4.54
CA MET A 81 0.79 5.52 -3.27
C MET A 81 0.21 4.21 -2.74
N LEU A 82 1.11 3.38 -2.20
CA LEU A 82 0.80 2.16 -1.48
C LEU A 82 1.35 2.27 -0.06
N PHE A 83 0.65 1.65 0.89
CA PHE A 83 1.16 1.48 2.25
C PHE A 83 1.57 0.02 2.43
N ILE A 84 2.82 -0.20 2.82
CA ILE A 84 3.40 -1.52 2.99
C ILE A 84 3.96 -1.63 4.40
N THR A 85 3.51 -2.63 5.14
CA THR A 85 4.07 -2.97 6.44
C THR A 85 5.09 -4.08 6.26
N CYS A 86 6.37 -3.79 6.52
CA CYS A 86 7.50 -4.68 6.27
C CYS A 86 8.71 -4.34 7.15
N THR A 87 9.77 -5.13 7.07
CA THR A 87 11.04 -4.79 7.73
C THR A 87 11.70 -3.58 7.05
N PRO A 88 12.52 -2.79 7.76
CA PRO A 88 13.30 -1.69 7.15
C PRO A 88 14.17 -2.15 5.98
N LYS A 89 14.72 -3.36 6.06
CA LYS A 89 15.50 -4.00 4.99
C LYS A 89 14.68 -4.15 3.69
N VAL A 90 13.41 -4.55 3.79
CA VAL A 90 12.54 -4.63 2.61
C VAL A 90 12.28 -3.24 2.06
N ALA A 91 12.03 -2.25 2.92
CA ALA A 91 11.78 -0.88 2.48
C ALA A 91 12.97 -0.29 1.70
N GLU A 92 14.20 -0.47 2.18
CA GLU A 92 15.43 -0.07 1.47
C GLU A 92 15.54 -0.78 0.11
N ARG A 93 15.26 -2.09 0.08
CA ARG A 93 15.34 -2.88 -1.16
C ARG A 93 14.28 -2.47 -2.19
N LEU A 94 13.09 -2.09 -1.74
CA LEU A 94 12.00 -1.66 -2.62
C LEU A 94 12.32 -0.39 -3.41
N GLU A 95 13.28 0.44 -2.97
CA GLU A 95 13.75 1.59 -3.76
C GLU A 95 14.38 1.20 -5.10
N HIS A 96 14.77 -0.07 -5.25
CA HIS A 96 15.32 -0.61 -6.48
C HIS A 96 14.30 -1.33 -7.37
N ALA A 97 13.03 -1.39 -6.97
CA ALA A 97 12.00 -1.99 -7.81
C ALA A 97 11.54 -1.00 -8.88
N ASP A 98 11.46 -1.43 -10.15
CA ASP A 98 11.11 -0.57 -11.29
C ASP A 98 9.79 0.18 -11.11
N ALA A 99 8.81 -0.43 -10.44
CA ALA A 99 7.49 0.16 -10.18
C ALA A 99 7.51 1.25 -9.09
N VAL A 100 8.61 1.40 -8.34
CA VAL A 100 8.74 2.27 -7.17
C VAL A 100 9.52 3.54 -7.52
N VAL A 101 8.98 4.68 -7.10
CA VAL A 101 9.63 5.99 -7.26
C VAL A 101 10.38 6.39 -6.00
N SER A 102 9.81 6.12 -4.82
CA SER A 102 10.44 6.43 -3.54
C SER A 102 9.76 5.68 -2.41
N VAL A 103 10.52 5.36 -1.36
CA VAL A 103 10.00 4.78 -0.12
C VAL A 103 10.21 5.76 1.02
N SER A 104 9.22 5.89 1.90
CA SER A 104 9.31 6.77 3.07
C SER A 104 8.59 6.15 4.26
N ARG A 105 9.07 6.43 5.47
CA ARG A 105 8.36 5.98 6.68
C ARG A 105 6.99 6.66 6.73
N SER A 106 5.93 5.86 6.91
CA SER A 106 4.59 6.42 7.09
C SER A 106 4.58 7.21 8.40
N PRO A 107 4.14 8.47 8.41
CA PRO A 107 3.98 9.20 9.67
C PRO A 107 3.00 8.41 10.56
N GLU A 108 3.41 8.18 11.81
CA GLU A 108 2.50 7.63 12.81
C GLU A 108 1.41 8.66 13.08
N PHE A 109 0.28 8.53 12.40
CA PHE A 109 -0.91 9.27 12.76
C PHE A 109 -1.52 8.62 14.00
N SER A 110 -1.05 9.02 15.17
CA SER A 110 -1.81 8.91 16.40
C SER A 110 -3.02 9.83 16.27
N VAL A 111 -4.08 9.38 15.58
CA VAL A 111 -5.38 10.07 15.65
C VAL A 111 -5.90 9.82 17.06
N GLY A 112 -5.48 10.68 17.98
CA GLY A 112 -6.09 10.81 19.29
C GLY A 112 -7.55 11.20 19.06
N LEU A 113 -8.44 10.22 18.99
CA LEU A 113 -9.86 10.42 19.26
C LEU A 113 -10.03 10.71 20.77
N THR A 114 -9.43 11.80 21.24
CA THR A 114 -9.89 12.47 22.45
C THR A 114 -11.22 13.10 22.07
N LYS A 115 -12.31 12.39 22.39
CA LYS A 115 -13.59 13.02 22.62
C LYS A 115 -13.37 14.05 23.73
N GLN A 116 -13.49 15.34 23.41
CA GLN A 116 -13.98 16.33 24.38
C GLN A 116 -15.45 16.57 24.06
#